data_AF-A0A9W9ZGQ6-F1
#
_entry.id   AF-A0A9W9ZGQ6-F1
#
_cell.length_a   1.000
_cell.length_b   1.000
_cell.length_c   1.000
_cell.angle_alpha   90.00
_cell.angle_beta   90.00
_cell.angle_gamma   90.00
#
_symmetry.space_group_name_H-M   'P 1'
#
loop_
_entity.id
_entity.type
_entity.pdbx_description
1 polymer ?
#
loop_
_entity_poly.entity_id
_entity_poly.type
_entity_poly.pdbx_seq_one_letter_code
_entity_poly.pdbx_strand_id
1 'polypeptide(L)'
;MYEIFTVGGDPFPGVYMREIPTLLKNGYRMSCPKFVSPKLYNIMMECWKNNPPERPSFDRLRSMLHSMIRDEEQEYINLKELFYENVLPTSCSLRGVDVMETDVAV
;
A
#
# COMPACT_ATOMS: atom_id res chain seq x y z
N MET A 1 -2.52 -8.42 -0.63
CA MET A 1 -2.39 -7.41 0.45
C MET A 1 -1.75 -6.13 -0.06
N TYR A 2 -0.58 -6.16 -0.69
CA TYR A 2 0.08 -4.95 -1.23
C TYR A 2 -0.86 -4.03 -2.03
N GLU A 3 -1.48 -4.56 -3.10
CA GLU A 3 -2.39 -3.83 -3.99
C GLU A 3 -3.51 -3.08 -3.25
N ILE A 4 -4.09 -3.70 -2.22
CA ILE A 4 -5.18 -3.08 -1.43
C ILE A 4 -4.67 -1.83 -0.72
N PHE A 5 -3.48 -1.91 -0.12
CA PHE A 5 -2.90 -0.82 0.67
C PHE A 5 -2.10 0.19 -0.16
N THR A 6 -2.03 -0.02 -1.47
CA THR A 6 -1.51 0.94 -2.45
C THR A 6 -2.60 1.43 -3.42
N VAL A 7 -3.88 1.14 -3.12
CA VAL A 7 -5.04 1.53 -3.93
C VAL A 7 -4.92 1.11 -5.41
N GLY A 8 -4.51 -0.14 -5.65
CA GLY A 8 -4.33 -0.68 -6.99
C GLY A 8 -2.95 -0.42 -7.59
N GLY A 9 -1.97 0.01 -6.79
CA GLY A 9 -0.61 0.26 -7.25
C GLY A 9 0.07 -0.99 -7.83
N ASP A 10 0.88 -0.77 -8.87
CA ASP A 10 1.58 -1.83 -9.62
C ASP A 10 2.56 -2.62 -8.73
N PRO A 11 2.41 -3.96 -8.60
CA PRO A 11 3.36 -4.76 -7.87
C PRO A 11 4.72 -4.82 -8.59
N PHE A 12 5.80 -4.53 -7.87
CA PHE A 12 7.18 -4.41 -8.39
C PHE A 12 7.35 -3.27 -9.42
N PRO A 13 7.07 -2.02 -9.04
CA PRO A 13 7.12 -0.89 -9.97
C PRO A 13 8.52 -0.74 -10.58
N GLY A 14 8.59 -0.65 -11.90
CA GLY A 14 9.85 -0.49 -12.64
C GLY A 14 10.69 -1.77 -12.80
N VAL A 15 10.20 -2.93 -12.38
CA VAL A 15 10.85 -4.23 -12.57
C VAL A 15 10.24 -4.94 -13.77
N TYR A 16 11.07 -5.49 -14.67
CA TYR A 16 10.53 -6.28 -15.76
C TYR A 16 10.02 -7.63 -15.26
N MET A 17 8.86 -8.07 -15.75
CA MET A 17 8.21 -9.33 -15.34
C MET A 17 9.15 -10.55 -15.39
N ARG A 18 10.07 -10.58 -16.37
CA ARG A 18 11.07 -11.66 -16.53
C ARG A 18 12.11 -11.72 -15.39
N GLU A 19 12.33 -10.62 -14.68
CA GLU A 19 13.34 -10.51 -13.62
C GLU A 19 12.78 -10.88 -12.25
N ILE A 20 11.45 -10.78 -12.06
CA ILE A 20 10.76 -11.05 -10.80
C ILE A 20 11.11 -12.43 -10.22
N PRO A 21 11.13 -13.55 -10.98
CA PRO A 21 11.47 -14.85 -10.42
C PRO A 21 12.87 -14.89 -9.80
N THR A 22 13.85 -14.25 -10.42
CA THR A 22 15.23 -14.19 -9.94
C THR A 22 15.32 -13.32 -8.68
N LEU A 23 14.66 -12.16 -8.68
CA LEU A 23 14.60 -11.28 -7.50
C LEU A 23 13.96 -12.01 -6.30
N LEU A 24 12.83 -12.68 -6.52
CA LEU A 24 12.13 -13.42 -5.46
C LEU A 24 12.98 -14.55 -4.89
N LYS A 25 13.71 -15.30 -5.75
CA LYS A 25 14.66 -16.35 -5.32
C LYS A 25 15.79 -15.79 -4.46
N ASN A 26 16.27 -14.60 -4.80
CA ASN A 26 17.32 -13.90 -4.03
C ASN A 26 16.79 -13.24 -2.75
N GLY A 27 15.50 -13.39 -2.44
CA GLY A 27 14.89 -12.87 -1.21
C GLY A 27 14.41 -11.42 -1.31
N TYR A 28 14.52 -10.78 -2.48
CA TYR A 28 13.96 -9.43 -2.66
C TYR A 28 12.44 -9.45 -2.47
N ARG A 29 11.93 -8.44 -1.77
CA ARG A 29 10.51 -8.13 -1.61
C ARG A 29 10.32 -6.63 -1.80
N MET A 30 9.13 -6.24 -2.24
CA MET A 30 8.76 -4.82 -2.34
C MET A 30 8.92 -4.15 -0.99
N SER A 31 9.45 -2.93 -0.97
CA SER A 31 9.57 -2.14 0.26
C SER A 31 8.21 -1.86 0.90
N CYS A 32 8.21 -1.55 2.19
CA CYS A 32 7.01 -1.08 2.88
C CYS A 32 6.43 0.15 2.15
N PRO A 33 5.14 0.15 1.79
CA PRO A 33 4.48 1.34 1.29
C PRO A 33 4.53 2.47 2.32
N LYS A 34 4.59 3.73 1.85
CA LYS A 34 4.75 4.92 2.70
C LYS A 34 3.67 5.06 3.77
N PHE A 35 2.43 4.70 3.43
CA PHE A 35 1.24 4.94 4.24
C PHE A 35 0.84 3.73 5.09
N VAL A 36 1.67 2.70 5.13
CA VAL A 36 1.41 1.43 5.82
C VAL A 36 2.35 1.31 7.01
N SER A 37 1.81 1.00 8.19
CA SER A 37 2.64 0.84 9.38
C SER A 37 3.53 -0.40 9.32
N PRO A 38 4.70 -0.40 9.98
CA PRO A 38 5.58 -1.57 10.01
C PRO A 38 4.91 -2.85 10.52
N LYS A 39 3.97 -2.72 11.46
CA LYS A 39 3.24 -3.87 12.03
C LYS A 39 2.34 -4.53 10.99
N LEU A 40 1.66 -3.75 10.15
CA LEU A 40 0.85 -4.29 9.03
C LEU A 40 1.75 -4.85 7.92
N TYR A 41 2.83 -4.15 7.58
CA TYR A 41 3.80 -4.63 6.59
C TYR A 41 4.45 -5.96 7.00
N ASN A 42 4.73 -6.17 8.29
CA ASN A 42 5.25 -7.44 8.79
C ASN A 42 4.31 -8.62 8.49
N ILE A 43 2.99 -8.42 8.49
CA ILE A 43 2.05 -9.47 8.07
C ILE A 43 2.25 -9.83 6.58
N MET A 44 2.50 -8.84 5.73
CA MET A 44 2.80 -9.10 4.32
C MET A 44 4.10 -9.90 4.18
N MET A 45 5.13 -9.54 4.94
CA MET A 45 6.41 -10.25 4.96
C MET A 45 6.27 -11.70 5.42
N GLU A 46 5.45 -11.97 6.44
CA GLU A 46 5.13 -13.33 6.89
C GLU A 46 4.48 -14.16 5.77
N CYS A 47 3.58 -13.54 4.99
CA CYS A 47 2.95 -14.19 3.82
C CYS A 47 3.93 -14.42 2.67
N TRP A 48 5.00 -13.62 2.59
CA TRP A 48 5.97 -13.66 1.50
C TRP A 48 7.25 -14.41 1.82
N LYS A 49 7.28 -15.23 2.87
CA LYS A 49 8.43 -16.09 3.17
C LYS A 49 8.77 -17.01 1.99
N ASN A 50 10.07 -17.16 1.73
CA ASN A 50 10.58 -18.02 0.67
C ASN A 50 10.12 -19.47 0.88
N ASN A 51 10.23 -19.95 2.11
CA ASN A 51 9.85 -21.30 2.49
C ASN A 51 8.32 -21.38 2.70
N PRO A 52 7.56 -22.15 1.88
CA PRO A 52 6.10 -22.20 1.99
C PRO A 52 5.53 -22.62 3.36
N PRO A 53 6.09 -23.62 4.08
CA PRO A 53 5.62 -24.04 5.40
C PRO A 53 5.76 -22.97 6.49
N GLU A 54 6.62 -21.96 6.31
CA GLU A 54 6.77 -20.88 7.27
C GLU A 54 5.70 -19.79 7.13
N ARG A 55 4.93 -19.83 6.03
CA ARG A 55 3.85 -18.87 5.79
C ARG A 55 2.68 -19.16 6.73
N PRO A 56 1.99 -18.13 7.24
CA PRO A 56 0.83 -18.34 8.08
C PRO A 56 -0.30 -19.01 7.30
N SER A 57 -1.05 -19.88 7.96
CA SER A 57 -2.34 -20.34 7.45
C SER A 57 -3.33 -19.18 7.38
N PHE A 58 -4.39 -19.33 6.57
CA PHE A 58 -5.45 -18.32 6.50
C PHE A 58 -6.13 -18.08 7.86
N ASP A 59 -6.34 -19.11 8.69
CA ASP A 59 -6.90 -18.94 10.03
C ASP A 59 -5.99 -18.12 10.95
N ARG A 60 -4.67 -18.34 10.87
CA ARG A 60 -3.68 -17.55 11.61
C ARG A 60 -3.65 -16.11 11.10
N LEU A 61 -3.64 -15.91 9.79
CA LEU A 61 -3.67 -14.60 9.16
C LEU A 61 -4.93 -13.80 9.56
N ARG A 62 -6.10 -14.44 9.52
CA ARG A 62 -7.37 -13.86 9.98
C ARG A 62 -7.26 -13.41 11.44
N SER A 63 -6.74 -14.27 12.31
CA SER A 63 -6.57 -13.97 13.73
C SER A 63 -5.63 -12.79 13.98
N MET A 64 -4.51 -12.73 13.23
CA MET A 64 -3.56 -11.62 13.29
C MET A 64 -4.22 -10.30 12.88
N LEU A 65 -4.92 -10.27 11.75
CA LEU A 65 -5.61 -9.07 11.27
C LEU A 65 -6.71 -8.62 12.24
N HIS A 66 -7.53 -9.54 12.76
CA HIS A 66 -8.53 -9.21 13.78
C HIS A 66 -7.93 -8.64 15.06
N SER A 67 -6.76 -9.13 15.47
CA SER A 67 -6.07 -8.58 16.64
C SER A 67 -5.65 -7.13 16.42
N MET A 68 -5.28 -6.74 15.20
CA MET A 68 -4.92 -5.36 14.89
C MET A 68 -6.14 -4.45 14.90
N ILE A 69 -7.30 -4.92 14.42
CA ILE A 69 -8.53 -4.13 14.42
C ILE A 69 -8.98 -3.78 15.85
N ARG A 70 -8.72 -4.66 16.83
CA ARG A 70 -9.08 -4.44 18.24
C ARG A 70 -8.09 -3.53 18.99
N ASP A 71 -6.99 -3.17 18.37
CA ASP A 71 -5.96 -2.33 18.97
C ASP A 71 -6.26 -0.87 18.63
N GLU A 72 -7.12 -0.24 19.44
CA GLU A 72 -7.66 1.11 19.21
C GLU A 72 -6.60 2.22 19.32
N GLU A 73 -5.44 1.93 19.91
CA GLU A 73 -4.36 2.90 20.12
C GLU A 73 -3.38 3.02 18.94
N GLN A 74 -3.56 2.23 17.87
CA GLN A 74 -2.61 2.12 16.77
C GLN A 74 -3.25 2.46 15.43
N GLU A 75 -2.68 3.45 14.73
CA GLU A 75 -2.99 3.70 13.32
C GLU A 75 -2.11 2.82 12.43
N TYR A 76 -2.75 1.95 11.63
CA TYR A 76 -2.04 0.99 10.76
C TYR A 76 -1.88 1.47 9.33
N ILE A 77 -2.75 2.39 8.90
CA ILE A 77 -2.80 2.92 7.54
C ILE A 77 -3.14 4.40 7.64
N ASN A 78 -2.31 5.27 7.09
CA ASN A 78 -2.66 6.68 6.96
C ASN A 78 -3.55 6.86 5.71
N LEU A 79 -4.86 6.77 5.91
CA LEU A 79 -5.83 6.85 4.81
C LEU A 79 -5.82 8.23 4.13
N LYS A 80 -5.60 9.31 4.88
CA LYS A 80 -5.58 10.66 4.31
C LYS A 80 -4.48 10.77 3.28
N GLU A 81 -3.25 10.51 3.69
CA GLU A 81 -2.09 10.56 2.78
C GLU A 81 -2.20 9.56 1.63
N LEU A 82 -2.70 8.34 1.91
CA LEU A 82 -2.93 7.33 0.88
C LEU A 82 -3.85 7.84 -0.23
N PHE A 83 -4.95 8.52 0.11
CA PHE A 83 -5.88 9.06 -0.89
C PHE A 83 -5.35 10.34 -1.58
N TYR A 84 -4.67 11.24 -0.87
CA TYR A 84 -4.08 12.44 -1.48
C TYR A 84 -3.04 12.10 -2.55
N GLU A 85 -2.22 11.09 -2.31
CA GLU A 85 -1.12 10.73 -3.21
C GLU A 85 -1.54 9.78 -4.35
N ASN A 86 -2.55 8.94 -4.14
CA ASN A 86 -2.88 7.85 -5.09
C ASN A 86 -4.27 7.94 -5.74
N VAL A 87 -5.17 8.80 -5.25
CA VAL A 87 -6.58 8.82 -5.71
C VAL A 87 -7.07 10.21 -6.07
N LEU A 88 -6.68 11.23 -5.31
CA LEU A 88 -7.04 12.59 -5.66
C LEU A 88 -6.19 13.01 -6.86
N PRO A 89 -6.81 13.37 -7.99
CA PRO A 89 -6.06 14.00 -9.06
C PRO A 89 -5.47 15.28 -8.48
N THR A 90 -4.15 15.45 -8.54
CA THR A 90 -3.65 16.77 -8.94
C THR A 90 -4.47 17.11 -10.19
N SER A 91 -5.33 18.12 -10.03
CA SER A 91 -6.21 18.69 -11.05
C SER A 91 -6.04 18.01 -12.39
N CYS A 92 -7.01 17.16 -12.75
CA CYS A 92 -7.25 16.78 -14.12
C CYS A 92 -6.88 17.99 -14.98
N SER A 93 -5.86 17.87 -15.83
CA SER A 93 -5.54 18.91 -16.80
C SER A 93 -6.67 18.93 -17.82
N LEU A 94 -7.82 19.48 -17.40
CA LEU A 94 -8.76 20.12 -18.28
C LEU A 94 -8.00 21.34 -18.78
N ARG A 95 -7.23 21.15 -19.86
CA ARG A 95 -6.95 22.29 -20.75
C ARG A 95 -8.30 22.82 -21.18
N GLY A 96 -8.67 23.97 -20.62
CA GLY A 96 -9.79 24.78 -21.05
C GLY A 96 -11.08 24.61 -20.27
N VAL A 97 -11.10 25.00 -18.99
CA VAL A 97 -12.22 25.78 -18.42
C VAL A 97 -11.62 26.79 -17.45
N ASP A 98 -11.64 28.07 -17.82
CA ASP A 98 -11.27 29.18 -16.95
C ASP A 98 -12.18 29.19 -15.72
N VAL A 99 -11.60 28.90 -14.54
CA VAL A 99 -12.25 29.24 -13.28
C VAL A 99 -11.71 30.60 -12.89
N MET A 100 -12.52 31.62 -13.15
CA MET A 100 -12.27 32.98 -12.71
C MET A 100 -12.06 32.99 -11.19
N GLU A 101 -10.89 33.47 -10.81
CA GLU A 101 -10.51 33.86 -9.47
C GLU A 101 -11.51 34.92 -8.97
N THR A 102 -12.42 34.54 -8.08
CA THR A 102 -13.17 35.52 -7.29
C THR A 102 -12.39 35.77 -6.02
N ASP A 103 -11.59 36.84 -6.07
CA ASP A 103 -11.10 37.56 -4.91
C ASP A 103 -12.26 37.88 -3.96
N VAL A 104 -12.13 37.47 -2.71
CA VAL A 104 -12.82 38.15 -1.60
C VAL A 104 -11.82 38.34 -0.47
N ALA A 105 -11.26 39.55 -0.41
CA ALA A 105 -11.19 40.34 0.82
C ALA A 105 -10.83 41.80 0.44
N VAL A 106 -11.88 42.62 0.32
CA VAL A 106 -11.86 44.00 0.83
C VAL A 106 -12.05 43.92 2.34
#